data_AF-A0AAV5WTT1-F1
#
_entry.id   AF-A0AAV5WTT1-F1
#
_cell.length_a   1.000
_cell.length_b   1.000
_cell.length_c   1.000
_cell.angle_alpha   90.00
_cell.angle_beta   90.00
_cell.angle_gamma   90.00
#
_symmetry.space_group_name_H-M   'P 1'
#
loop_
_entity.id
_entity.type
_entity.pdbx_description
1 polymer ?
#
loop_
_entity_poly.entity_id
_entity_poly.type
_entity_poly.pdbx_seq_one_letter_code
_entity_poly.pdbx_strand_id
1 'polypeptide(L)'
;SMHPLIPRISQADSTCESLEAIREVESSVQFNPQKSEDFSRYLVPLFCSPSSSVRRHAFQSAIHSLSTNPQRQEQIFDGYRLALNHPQIEIASTAIQYLPQMITAAGDQTSILIASALAASKRHLNPFQFTSIIASTMQIVKNRKDEKEEEPNL
;
A
#
# COMPACT_ATOMS: atom_id res chain seq x y z
N SER A 1 21.20 -13.32 -9.12
CA SER A 1 21.72 -13.37 -7.74
C SER A 1 20.70 -12.70 -6.83
N MET A 2 20.34 -13.29 -5.69
CA MET A 2 19.34 -12.72 -4.78
C MET A 2 19.99 -11.56 -4.00
N HIS A 3 19.35 -10.39 -3.95
CA HIS A 3 19.88 -9.22 -3.24
C HIS A 3 20.06 -9.55 -1.74
N PRO A 4 21.18 -9.19 -1.08
CA PRO A 4 21.45 -9.55 0.31
C PRO A 4 20.45 -8.99 1.35
N LEU A 5 19.61 -8.02 0.95
CA LEU A 5 18.55 -7.45 1.79
C LEU A 5 17.29 -8.32 1.85
N ILE A 6 17.11 -9.22 0.89
CA ILE A 6 15.94 -10.08 0.79
C ILE A 6 15.80 -11.04 1.99
N PRO A 7 16.86 -11.78 2.38
CA PRO A 7 16.80 -12.62 3.57
C PRO A 7 16.57 -11.79 4.83
N ARG A 8 17.19 -10.61 4.93
CA ARG A 8 17.05 -9.73 6.09
C ARG A 8 15.61 -9.24 6.29
N ILE A 9 14.89 -8.92 5.22
CA ILE A 9 13.45 -8.59 5.34
C ILE A 9 12.62 -9.80 5.75
N SER A 10 12.95 -10.96 5.20
CA SER A 10 12.15 -12.19 5.40
C SER A 10 12.41 -12.87 6.74
N GLN A 11 13.56 -12.61 7.37
CA GLN A 11 14.07 -13.27 8.56
C GLN A 11 14.32 -12.29 9.71
N ALA A 12 13.84 -11.05 9.62
CA ALA A 12 13.97 -10.10 10.72
C ALA A 12 13.17 -10.60 11.93
N ASP A 13 13.87 -10.84 13.04
CA ASP A 13 13.27 -11.34 14.28
C ASP A 13 12.82 -10.20 15.20
N SER A 14 13.25 -8.96 14.90
CA SER A 14 12.88 -7.77 15.63
C SER A 14 12.28 -6.66 14.76
N THR A 15 11.55 -5.76 15.42
CA THR A 15 11.05 -4.52 14.79
C THR A 15 12.21 -3.64 14.29
N CYS A 16 13.33 -3.58 15.01
CA CYS A 16 14.48 -2.76 14.62
C CYS A 16 15.09 -3.28 13.31
N GLU A 17 15.36 -4.59 13.23
CA GLU A 17 15.90 -5.22 12.03
C GLU A 17 14.96 -5.09 10.83
N SER A 18 13.64 -5.22 11.05
CA SER A 18 12.64 -5.00 10.00
C SER A 18 12.72 -3.58 9.44
N LEU A 19 12.84 -2.58 10.31
CA LEU A 19 12.93 -1.17 9.90
C LEU A 19 14.25 -0.84 9.21
N GLU A 20 15.38 -1.38 9.69
CA GLU A 20 16.68 -1.23 9.03
C GLU A 20 16.66 -1.84 7.64
N ALA A 21 16.13 -3.05 7.50
CA ALA A 21 16.03 -3.73 6.22
C ALA A 21 15.13 -2.97 5.23
N ILE A 22 14.00 -2.40 5.69
CA ILE A 22 13.16 -1.54 4.86
C ILE A 22 13.90 -0.28 4.43
N ARG A 23 14.59 0.42 5.35
CA ARG A 23 15.33 1.66 5.03
C ARG A 23 16.47 1.43 4.04
N GLU A 24 17.15 0.30 4.15
CA GLU A 24 18.21 -0.08 3.21
C GLU A 24 17.63 -0.40 1.82
N VAL A 25 16.43 -0.97 1.75
CA VAL A 25 15.68 -1.14 0.50
C VAL A 25 15.26 0.22 -0.07
N GLU A 26 14.66 1.09 0.73
CA GLU A 26 14.27 2.45 0.31
C GLU A 26 15.46 3.20 -0.28
N SER A 27 16.61 3.14 0.41
CA SER A 27 17.87 3.72 -0.08
C SER A 27 18.32 3.09 -1.40
N SER A 28 18.30 1.76 -1.49
CA SER A 28 18.70 1.05 -2.72
C SER A 28 17.82 1.38 -3.92
N VAL A 29 16.51 1.54 -3.71
CA VAL A 29 15.53 1.93 -4.74
C VAL A 29 15.71 3.39 -5.15
N GLN A 30 16.06 4.28 -4.23
CA GLN A 30 16.36 5.67 -4.56
C GLN A 30 17.53 5.80 -5.55
N PHE A 31 18.58 4.99 -5.38
CA PHE A 31 19.74 4.98 -6.29
C PHE A 31 19.49 4.18 -7.57
N ASN A 32 18.63 3.17 -7.53
CA ASN A 32 18.27 2.37 -8.69
C ASN A 32 16.79 1.95 -8.63
N PRO A 33 15.88 2.76 -9.22
CA PRO A 33 14.44 2.51 -9.17
C PRO A 33 13.99 1.16 -9.73
N GLN A 34 14.77 0.57 -10.66
CA GLN A 34 14.45 -0.74 -11.23
C GLN A 34 14.48 -1.86 -10.17
N LYS A 35 15.22 -1.67 -9.07
CA LYS A 35 15.27 -2.64 -7.96
C LYS A 35 14.00 -2.67 -7.12
N SER A 36 13.08 -1.71 -7.25
CA SER A 36 11.83 -1.69 -6.47
C SER A 36 11.03 -2.99 -6.67
N GLU A 37 11.12 -3.55 -7.87
CA GLU A 37 10.48 -4.80 -8.23
C GLU A 37 10.98 -5.99 -7.39
N ASP A 38 12.29 -6.09 -7.18
CA ASP A 38 12.92 -7.19 -6.43
C ASP A 38 12.46 -7.24 -4.97
N PHE A 39 12.04 -6.09 -4.43
CA PHE A 39 11.67 -5.94 -3.02
C PHE A 39 10.16 -5.95 -2.76
N SER A 40 9.33 -5.63 -3.76
CA SER A 40 7.86 -5.59 -3.64
C SER A 40 7.25 -6.81 -2.94
N ARG A 41 7.66 -8.03 -3.31
CA ARG A 41 7.16 -9.29 -2.71
C ARG A 41 7.52 -9.47 -1.23
N TYR A 42 8.56 -8.79 -0.77
CA TYR A 42 9.04 -8.86 0.61
C TYR A 42 8.42 -7.78 1.50
N LEU A 43 7.92 -6.69 0.89
CA LEU A 43 7.18 -5.65 1.60
C LEU A 43 5.74 -6.09 1.92
N VAL A 44 5.12 -6.90 1.06
CA VAL A 44 3.72 -7.33 1.20
C VAL A 44 3.42 -8.00 2.55
N PRO A 45 4.21 -8.99 3.04
CA PRO A 45 3.97 -9.57 4.37
C PRO A 45 4.00 -8.55 5.51
N LEU A 46 4.78 -7.47 5.36
CA LEU A 46 4.96 -6.46 6.39
C LEU A 46 3.76 -5.52 6.54
N PHE A 47 2.82 -5.51 5.59
CA PHE A 47 1.56 -4.77 5.73
C PHE A 47 0.74 -5.23 6.94
N CYS A 48 0.89 -6.49 7.33
CA CYS A 48 0.24 -7.09 8.50
C CYS A 48 1.19 -7.23 9.69
N SER A 49 2.35 -6.56 9.68
CA SER A 49 3.27 -6.57 10.83
C SER A 49 2.56 -6.08 12.10
N PRO A 50 2.82 -6.66 13.29
CA PRO A 50 2.29 -6.14 14.55
C PRO A 50 2.80 -4.72 14.85
N SER A 51 3.97 -4.35 14.34
CA SER A 51 4.56 -3.03 14.55
C SER A 51 3.97 -1.97 13.61
N SER A 52 3.44 -0.89 14.17
CA SER A 52 2.84 0.21 13.41
C SER A 52 3.86 0.95 12.54
N SER A 53 5.09 1.09 13.00
CA SER A 53 6.18 1.72 12.23
C SER A 53 6.56 0.88 11.02
N VAL A 54 6.68 -0.44 11.19
CA VAL A 54 6.98 -1.38 10.10
C VAL A 54 5.88 -1.33 9.03
N ARG A 55 4.61 -1.38 9.43
CA ARG A 55 3.48 -1.26 8.48
C ARG A 55 3.53 0.04 7.67
N ARG A 56 3.75 1.17 8.34
CA ARG A 56 3.80 2.50 7.70
C ARG A 56 4.90 2.57 6.64
N HIS A 57 6.11 2.15 7.00
CA HIS A 57 7.24 2.11 6.06
C HIS A 57 6.98 1.15 4.90
N ALA A 58 6.42 -0.03 5.17
CA ALA A 58 6.06 -0.99 4.12
C ALA A 58 5.05 -0.39 3.12
N PHE A 59 3.97 0.26 3.61
CA PHE A 59 3.00 0.92 2.72
C PHE A 59 3.62 2.05 1.90
N GLN A 60 4.45 2.91 2.52
CA GLN A 60 5.14 4.00 1.82
C GLN A 60 6.06 3.47 0.71
N SER A 61 6.88 2.47 1.04
CA SER A 61 7.76 1.80 0.08
C SER A 61 6.99 1.14 -1.06
N ALA A 62 5.85 0.50 -0.76
CA ALA A 62 5.01 -0.13 -1.77
C ALA A 62 4.37 0.90 -2.71
N ILE A 63 3.82 2.01 -2.18
CA ILE A 63 3.26 3.11 -2.99
C ILE A 63 4.33 3.69 -3.92
N HIS A 64 5.53 3.92 -3.40
CA HIS A 64 6.64 4.38 -4.21
C HIS A 64 6.98 3.38 -5.33
N SER A 65 7.00 2.09 -5.02
CA SER A 65 7.24 1.02 -6.00
C SER A 65 6.16 1.01 -7.11
N LEU A 66 4.89 1.18 -6.76
CA LEU A 66 3.79 1.24 -7.74
C LEU A 66 3.93 2.42 -8.71
N SER A 67 4.48 3.56 -8.24
CA SER A 67 4.70 4.74 -9.07
C SER A 67 5.90 4.63 -10.02
N THR A 68 6.84 3.73 -9.72
CA THR A 68 8.10 3.58 -10.47
C THR A 68 8.11 2.37 -11.40
N ASN A 69 7.42 1.28 -11.07
CA ASN A 69 7.31 0.10 -11.93
C ASN A 69 5.95 -0.62 -11.74
N PRO A 70 5.05 -0.58 -12.73
CA PRO A 70 3.72 -1.17 -12.62
C PRO A 70 3.68 -2.72 -12.77
N GLN A 71 4.78 -3.39 -13.11
CA GLN A 71 4.78 -4.82 -13.46
C GLN A 71 4.45 -5.79 -12.31
N ARG A 72 4.36 -5.33 -11.06
CA ARG A 72 3.98 -6.15 -9.89
C ARG A 72 2.86 -5.54 -9.03
N GLN A 73 2.03 -4.71 -9.64
CA GLN A 73 0.91 -4.04 -8.98
C GLN A 73 -0.06 -5.02 -8.29
N GLU A 74 -0.36 -6.16 -8.93
CA GLU A 74 -1.32 -7.14 -8.41
C GLU A 74 -0.93 -7.69 -7.03
N GLN A 75 0.34 -8.05 -6.82
CA GLN A 75 0.81 -8.60 -5.53
C GLN A 75 0.69 -7.57 -4.41
N ILE A 76 0.99 -6.31 -4.70
CA ILE A 76 0.85 -5.22 -3.74
C ILE A 76 -0.63 -4.99 -3.40
N PHE A 77 -1.50 -5.01 -4.41
CA PHE A 77 -2.95 -4.84 -4.18
C PHE A 77 -3.56 -6.00 -3.43
N ASP A 78 -3.17 -7.24 -3.69
CA ASP A 78 -3.63 -8.40 -2.92
C ASP A 78 -3.15 -8.34 -1.48
N GLY A 79 -1.87 -8.01 -1.25
CA GLY A 79 -1.35 -7.73 0.08
C GLY A 79 -2.13 -6.64 0.82
N TYR A 80 -2.41 -5.54 0.12
CA TYR A 80 -3.16 -4.42 0.67
C TYR A 80 -4.60 -4.82 1.02
N ARG A 81 -5.26 -5.63 0.18
CA ARG A 81 -6.59 -6.20 0.45
C ARG A 81 -6.59 -7.13 1.66
N LEU A 82 -5.53 -7.92 1.85
CA LEU A 82 -5.36 -8.73 3.05
C LEU A 82 -5.26 -7.85 4.30
N ALA A 83 -4.48 -6.77 4.25
CA ALA A 83 -4.36 -5.83 5.36
C ALA A 83 -5.68 -5.11 5.69
N LEU A 84 -6.44 -4.68 4.68
CA LEU A 84 -7.79 -4.12 4.86
C LEU A 84 -8.75 -5.13 5.51
N ASN A 85 -8.62 -6.41 5.16
CA ASN A 85 -9.47 -7.47 5.69
C ASN A 85 -8.95 -8.10 6.99
N HIS A 86 -7.88 -7.56 7.57
CA HIS A 86 -7.26 -8.15 8.75
C HIS A 86 -8.19 -8.07 9.98
N PRO A 87 -8.23 -9.11 10.84
CA PRO A 87 -9.07 -9.12 12.04
C PRO A 87 -8.63 -8.12 13.11
N GLN A 88 -7.35 -7.70 13.12
CA GLN A 88 -6.86 -6.66 14.02
C GLN A 88 -7.14 -5.26 13.44
N ILE A 89 -7.86 -4.44 14.21
CA ILE A 89 -8.30 -3.10 13.79
C ILE A 89 -7.12 -2.17 13.50
N GLU A 90 -6.00 -2.31 14.21
CA GLU A 90 -4.81 -1.47 14.05
C GLU A 90 -4.18 -1.67 12.67
N ILE A 91 -4.20 -2.90 12.16
CA ILE A 91 -3.68 -3.25 10.83
C ILE A 91 -4.61 -2.69 9.76
N ALA A 92 -5.91 -2.98 9.85
CA ALA A 92 -6.92 -2.47 8.92
C ALA A 92 -6.97 -0.94 8.91
N SER A 93 -6.87 -0.31 10.09
CA SER A 93 -6.83 1.15 10.22
C SER A 93 -5.56 1.73 9.59
N THR A 94 -4.41 1.06 9.70
CA THR A 94 -3.19 1.53 9.04
C THR A 94 -3.37 1.46 7.53
N ALA A 95 -3.90 0.35 7.00
CA ALA A 95 -4.18 0.21 5.57
C ALA A 95 -5.13 1.31 5.07
N ILE A 96 -6.25 1.55 5.77
CA ILE A 96 -7.22 2.61 5.40
C ILE A 96 -6.56 4.00 5.35
N GLN A 97 -5.62 4.32 6.24
CA GLN A 97 -4.89 5.61 6.20
C GLN A 97 -4.13 5.84 4.89
N TYR A 98 -3.67 4.77 4.24
CA TYR A 98 -2.95 4.83 2.95
C TYR A 98 -3.86 4.64 1.74
N LEU A 99 -5.18 4.53 1.94
CA LEU A 99 -6.15 4.33 0.86
C LEU A 99 -6.08 5.44 -0.22
N PRO A 100 -6.04 6.75 0.11
CA PRO A 100 -5.98 7.80 -0.92
C PRO A 100 -4.77 7.65 -1.85
N GLN A 101 -3.60 7.35 -1.27
CA GLN A 101 -2.36 7.17 -2.02
C GLN A 101 -2.37 5.87 -2.83
N MET A 102 -2.91 4.78 -2.27
CA MET A 102 -3.04 3.53 -3.02
C MET A 102 -3.99 3.67 -4.20
N ILE A 103 -5.14 4.32 -4.04
CA ILE A 103 -6.06 4.60 -5.15
C ILE A 103 -5.40 5.47 -6.22
N THR A 104 -4.53 6.38 -5.81
CA THR A 104 -3.76 7.20 -6.76
C THR A 104 -2.93 6.31 -7.69
N ALA A 105 -2.35 5.23 -7.17
CA ALA A 105 -1.57 4.26 -7.93
C ALA A 105 -2.37 3.07 -8.51
N ALA A 106 -3.66 2.93 -8.17
CA ALA A 106 -4.43 1.69 -8.38
C ALA A 106 -4.92 1.43 -9.81
N GLY A 107 -4.96 2.44 -10.68
CA GLY A 107 -5.56 2.32 -12.02
C GLY A 107 -6.93 1.64 -11.96
N ASP A 108 -7.06 0.51 -12.66
CA ASP A 108 -8.30 -0.27 -12.77
C ASP A 108 -8.75 -0.97 -11.47
N GLN A 109 -7.85 -1.14 -10.50
CA GLN A 109 -8.17 -1.79 -9.22
C GLN A 109 -8.89 -0.88 -8.22
N THR A 110 -9.06 0.40 -8.59
CA THR A 110 -9.63 1.44 -7.73
C THR A 110 -10.96 1.04 -7.07
N SER A 111 -11.90 0.49 -7.86
CA SER A 111 -13.24 0.13 -7.38
C SER A 111 -13.19 -1.01 -6.35
N ILE A 112 -12.35 -2.01 -6.58
CA ILE A 112 -12.17 -3.18 -5.72
C ILE A 112 -11.54 -2.76 -4.38
N LEU A 113 -10.56 -1.86 -4.41
CA LEU A 113 -9.90 -1.35 -3.21
C LEU A 113 -10.85 -0.51 -2.35
N ILE A 114 -11.68 0.33 -2.96
CA ILE A 114 -12.72 1.10 -2.25
C ILE A 114 -13.76 0.17 -1.62
N ALA A 115 -14.24 -0.83 -2.36
CA ALA A 115 -15.18 -1.83 -1.83
C ALA A 115 -14.59 -2.58 -0.63
N SER A 116 -13.31 -2.94 -0.70
CA SER A 116 -12.59 -3.60 0.40
C SER A 116 -12.47 -2.69 1.63
N ALA A 117 -12.18 -1.40 1.46
CA ALA A 117 -12.10 -0.43 2.55
C ALA A 117 -13.46 -0.17 3.20
N LEU A 118 -14.54 -0.10 2.41
CA LEU A 118 -15.91 0.00 2.92
C LEU A 118 -16.29 -1.23 3.76
N ALA A 119 -15.95 -2.42 3.29
CA ALA A 119 -16.18 -3.66 4.05
C ALA A 119 -15.40 -3.68 5.37
N ALA A 120 -14.13 -3.26 5.34
CA ALA A 120 -13.30 -3.13 6.54
C ALA A 120 -13.89 -2.15 7.56
N SER A 121 -14.37 -0.99 7.10
CA SER A 121 -15.00 0.04 7.95
C SER A 121 -16.26 -0.48 8.65
N LYS A 122 -17.11 -1.20 7.92
CA LYS A 122 -18.33 -1.82 8.49
C LYS A 122 -17.99 -2.88 9.54
N ARG A 123 -16.94 -3.69 9.30
CA ARG A 123 -16.54 -4.80 10.18
C ARG A 123 -16.07 -4.31 11.55
N HIS A 124 -15.30 -3.23 11.59
CA HIS A 124 -14.64 -2.76 12.81
C HIS A 124 -15.50 -1.78 13.64
N LEU A 125 -16.78 -1.59 13.29
CA LEU A 125 -17.79 -0.85 14.05
C LEU A 125 -17.40 0.58 14.48
N ASN A 126 -16.42 1.18 13.82
CA ASN A 126 -16.06 2.60 13.99
C ASN A 126 -16.10 3.34 12.64
N PRO A 127 -17.31 3.62 12.12
CA PRO A 127 -17.46 4.27 10.81
C PRO A 127 -16.83 5.66 10.80
N PHE A 128 -16.95 6.41 11.90
CA PHE A 128 -16.47 7.80 11.99
C PHE A 128 -14.96 7.92 11.74
N GLN A 129 -14.18 6.93 12.19
CA GLN A 129 -12.73 6.92 12.00
C GLN A 129 -12.33 6.76 10.53
N PHE A 130 -13.13 6.09 9.71
CA PHE A 130 -12.78 5.76 8.32
C PHE A 130 -13.58 6.55 7.29
N THR A 131 -14.75 7.07 7.65
CA THR A 131 -15.65 7.78 6.73
C THR A 131 -14.99 8.99 6.09
N SER A 132 -14.22 9.79 6.84
CA SER A 132 -13.55 10.96 6.28
C SER A 132 -12.52 10.56 5.20
N ILE A 133 -11.70 9.55 5.48
CA ILE A 133 -10.66 9.07 4.56
C ILE A 133 -11.28 8.43 3.31
N ILE A 134 -12.33 7.63 3.48
CA ILE A 134 -13.05 7.02 2.36
C ILE A 134 -13.73 8.10 1.52
N ALA A 135 -14.36 9.11 2.14
CA ALA A 135 -14.97 10.23 1.43
C ALA A 135 -13.93 11.04 0.63
N SER A 136 -12.78 11.37 1.24
CA SER A 136 -11.67 12.02 0.53
C SER A 136 -11.17 11.16 -0.64
N THR A 137 -11.09 9.84 -0.47
CA THR A 137 -10.71 8.91 -1.53
C THR A 137 -11.71 8.93 -2.69
N MET A 138 -13.01 8.91 -2.40
CA MET A 138 -14.07 9.00 -3.41
C MET A 138 -13.98 10.31 -4.21
N GLN A 139 -13.61 11.41 -3.56
CA GLN A 139 -13.42 12.69 -4.25
C GLN A 139 -12.25 12.64 -5.25
N ILE A 140 -11.15 11.97 -4.91
CA ILE A 140 -10.01 11.76 -5.83
C ILE A 140 -10.48 10.99 -7.08
N VAL A 141 -11.30 9.95 -6.89
CA VAL A 141 -11.85 9.17 -8.01
C VAL A 141 -12.80 9.99 -8.87
N LYS A 142 -13.63 10.84 -8.24
CA LYS A 142 -14.55 11.72 -8.96
C LYS A 142 -13.78 12.70 -9.85
N ASN A 143 -12.82 13.43 -9.28
CA ASN A 143 -12.01 14.40 -10.03
C ASN A 143 -11.31 13.76 -11.24
N ARG A 144 -10.80 12.53 -11.11
CA ARG A 144 -10.19 11.77 -12.21
C ARG A 144 -11.15 11.40 -13.34
N LYS A 145 -12.44 11.24 -13.05
CA LYS A 145 -13.45 10.97 -14.07
C LYS A 145 -13.79 12.25 -14.82
N ASP A 146 -13.99 13.33 -14.07
CA ASP A 146 -14.29 14.64 -14.62
C ASP A 146 -13.15 15.11 -15.56
N GLU A 147 -11.87 14.92 -15.18
CA GLU A 147 -10.70 15.21 -16.04
C GLU A 147 -10.67 14.38 -17.35
N LYS A 148 -11.14 13.13 -17.35
CA LYS A 148 -11.17 12.29 -18.56
C LYS A 148 -12.34 12.61 -19.49
N GLU A 149 -13.40 13.22 -18.96
CA GLU A 149 -14.55 13.67 -19.75
C GLU A 149 -14.30 15.05 -20.39
N GLU A 150 -13.31 15.81 -19.89
CA GLU A 150 -12.89 17.13 -20.41
C GLU A 150 -11.78 17.10 -21.48
N GLU A 151 -11.30 15.92 -21.93
CA GLU A 151 -10.45 15.79 -23.14
C GLU A 151 -11.32 15.46 -24.37
N PRO A 152 -11.89 16.45 -25.09
CA PRO A 152 -12.54 16.19 -26.36
C PRO A 152 -11.49 15.96 -27.45
N ASN A 153 -11.71 14.89 -28.23
CA ASN A 153 -10.95 14.50 -29.42
C ASN A 153 -10.34 15.69 -30.19
N LEU A 154 -9.01 15.77 -30.20
CA LEU A 154 -8.22 16.50 -31.19
C LEU A 154 -7.83 15.55 -32.32
#